data_AF-A0A8W8LH83-F1
#
_entry.id   AF-A0A8W8LH83-F1
#
_cell.length_a   1.000
_cell.length_b   1.000
_cell.length_c   1.000
_cell.angle_alpha   90.00
_cell.angle_beta   90.00
_cell.angle_gamma   90.00
#
_symmetry.space_group_name_H-M   'P 1'
#
loop_
_entity.id
_entity.type
_entity.pdbx_description
1 polymer ?
#
loop_
_entity_poly.entity_id
_entity_poly.type
_entity_poly.pdbx_seq_one_letter_code
_entity_poly.pdbx_strand_id
1 'polypeptide(L)' 'MSSYAWRQVGLTYIQYSNACARAVRNSLKPELKVDAMKRGNSIIKATRWEEGKPVQGSLKAAKGSG' A
#
# COMPACT_ATOMS: atom_id res chain seq x y z
N MET A 1 -11.23 -22.81 -12.52
CA MET A 1 -11.78 -21.44 -12.36
C MET A 1 -10.62 -20.46 -12.45
N SER A 2 -10.61 -19.57 -13.45
CA SER A 2 -9.56 -18.55 -13.59
C SER A 2 -9.73 -17.47 -12.51
N SER A 3 -9.09 -17.67 -11.36
CA SER A 3 -9.08 -16.67 -10.29
C SER A 3 -7.88 -15.75 -10.46
N TYR A 4 -8.15 -14.46 -10.68
CA TYR A 4 -7.15 -13.42 -10.90
C TYR A 4 -5.98 -13.47 -9.88
N ALA A 5 -4.74 -13.43 -10.36
CA ALA A 5 -3.53 -13.60 -9.55
C ALA A 5 -3.44 -12.65 -8.33
N TRP A 6 -3.91 -11.41 -8.46
CA TRP A 6 -3.91 -10.44 -7.37
C TRP A 6 -4.89 -10.79 -6.24
N ARG A 7 -6.00 -11.48 -6.55
CA ARG A 7 -6.93 -11.99 -5.53
C ARG A 7 -6.36 -13.17 -4.76
N GLN A 8 -5.51 -13.98 -5.40
CA GLN A 8 -4.88 -15.15 -4.78
C GLN A 8 -3.85 -14.76 -3.72
N VAL A 9 -3.18 -13.62 -3.89
CA VAL A 9 -2.21 -13.08 -2.92
C VAL A 9 -2.85 -12.17 -1.86
N GLY A 10 -4.18 -12.17 -1.74
CA GLY A 10 -4.90 -11.41 -0.72
C GLY A 10 -4.93 -9.89 -0.95
N LEU A 11 -4.64 -9.40 -2.17
CA LEU A 11 -4.76 -7.97 -2.44
C LEU A 11 -6.24 -7.57 -2.51
N THR A 12 -6.57 -6.50 -1.79
CA THR A 12 -7.86 -5.83 -1.94
C THR A 12 -7.89 -5.07 -3.27
N TYR A 13 -9.09 -4.83 -3.80
CA TYR A 13 -9.27 -4.02 -5.01
C TYR A 13 -8.59 -2.64 -4.89
N ILE A 14 -8.69 -2.02 -3.72
CA ILE A 14 -8.07 -0.72 -3.42
C ILE A 14 -6.53 -0.80 -3.50
N GLN A 15 -5.92 -1.88 -3.02
CA GLN A 15 -4.47 -2.07 -3.13
C GLN A 15 -4.04 -2.27 -4.59
N TYR A 16 -4.80 -3.06 -5.35
CA TYR A 16 -4.53 -3.29 -6.77
C TYR A 16 -4.63 -2.01 -7.59
N SER A 17 -5.73 -1.26 -7.47
CA SER A 17 -5.94 -0.01 -8.21
C SER A 17 -4.88 1.05 -7.86
N ASN A 18 -4.48 1.13 -6.59
CA ASN A 18 -3.40 2.00 -6.14
C ASN A 18 -2.05 1.62 -6.77
N ALA A 19 -1.75 0.33 -6.93
CA ALA A 19 -0.53 -0.12 -7.61
C ALA A 19 -0.52 0.30 -9.09
N CYS A 20 -1.63 0.08 -9.80
CA CYS A 20 -1.79 0.53 -11.18
C CYS A 20 -1.65 2.06 -11.30
N ALA A 21 -2.29 2.82 -10.41
CA ALA A 21 -2.18 4.27 -10.40
C ALA A 21 -0.73 4.76 -10.19
N ARG A 22 0.07 4.08 -9.36
CA ARG A 22 1.50 4.39 -9.20
C ARG A 22 2.29 4.12 -10.49
N ALA A 23 2.04 2.98 -11.15
CA ALA A 23 2.71 2.64 -12.40
C ALA A 23 2.44 3.70 -13.48
N VAL A 24 1.18 4.16 -13.60
CA VAL A 24 0.79 5.23 -14.53
C VAL A 24 1.52 6.53 -14.20
N ARG A 25 1.54 6.97 -12.93
CA ARG A 25 2.24 8.20 -12.51
C ARG A 25 3.74 8.15 -12.79
N ASN A 26 4.36 6.99 -12.66
CA ASN A 26 5.78 6.82 -12.95
C ASN A 26 6.13 6.94 -14.44
N SER A 27 5.15 6.71 -15.31
CA SER A 27 5.29 6.77 -16.77
C SER A 27 5.05 8.18 -17.33
N LEU A 28 4.66 9.15 -16.50
CA LEU A 28 4.50 10.55 -16.92
C LEU A 28 5.85 11.26 -17.08
N LYS A 29 5.83 12.32 -17.90
CA LYS A 29 6.94 13.28 -18.03
C LYS A 29 7.33 13.85 -16.67
N PRO A 30 8.62 14.15 -16.43
CA PRO A 30 9.13 14.58 -15.13
C PRO A 30 8.42 15.83 -14.59
N GLU A 31 8.06 16.77 -15.48
CA GLU A 31 7.32 17.99 -15.17
C GLU A 31 5.95 17.75 -14.52
N LEU A 32 5.22 16.72 -14.95
CA LEU A 32 3.91 16.35 -14.40
C LEU A 32 4.01 15.27 -13.32
N LYS A 33 5.10 14.50 -13.32
CA LYS A 33 5.34 13.41 -12.39
C LYS A 33 5.44 13.89 -10.95
N VAL A 34 6.12 15.02 -10.70
CA VAL A 34 6.29 15.55 -9.34
C VAL A 34 4.93 15.84 -8.68
N ASP A 35 4.04 16.55 -9.38
CA ASP A 35 2.70 16.84 -8.86
C ASP A 35 1.82 15.59 -8.80
N ALA A 36 1.96 14.66 -9.75
CA ALA A 36 1.22 13.42 -9.71
C ALA A 36 1.62 12.51 -8.54
N MET A 37 2.90 12.49 -8.17
CA MET A 37 3.45 11.67 -7.08
C MET A 37 3.00 12.14 -5.70
N LYS A 38 2.78 13.45 -5.49
CA LYS A 38 2.24 13.99 -4.22
C LYS A 38 0.92 13.31 -3.81
N ARG A 39 0.08 12.94 -4.79
CA ARG A 39 -1.21 12.26 -4.56
C ARG A 39 -1.08 10.82 -4.06
N GLY A 40 0.08 10.19 -4.19
CA GLY A 40 0.32 8.82 -3.75
C GLY A 40 0.70 8.67 -2.27
N ASN A 41 0.99 9.77 -1.58
CA ASN A 41 1.47 9.75 -0.21
C ASN A 41 0.28 9.76 0.77
N SER A 42 -0.16 8.58 1.21
CA SER A 42 -1.10 8.44 2.32
C SER A 42 -0.34 8.00 3.58
N ILE A 43 -0.04 8.94 4.47
CA ILE A 43 0.59 8.64 5.77
C ILE A 43 -0.53 8.34 6.77
N ILE A 44 -0.99 7.09 6.81
CA ILE A 44 -1.95 6.65 7.82
C ILE A 44 -1.17 5.97 8.94
N LYS A 45 -1.14 6.58 10.13
CA LYS A 45 -0.62 5.96 11.34
C LYS A 45 -1.77 5.22 12.02
N ALA A 46 -1.88 3.92 11.76
CA ALA A 46 -2.83 3.08 12.47
C ALA A 46 -2.25 2.70 13.85
N THR A 47 -2.90 3.14 14.92
CA THR A 47 -2.61 2.67 16.28
C THR A 47 -3.62 1.59 16.63
N ARG A 48 -3.16 0.37 16.89
CA ARG A 48 -4.02 -0.72 17.37
C ARG A 48 -4.35 -0.47 18.85
N TRP A 49 -5.62 -0.54 19.21
CA TRP A 49 -6.10 -0.41 20.58
C TRP A 49 -6.69 -1.73 21.04
N GLU A 50 -6.34 -2.17 22.24
CA GLU A 50 -6.85 -3.40 22.85
C GLU A 50 -7.08 -3.12 24.34
N GLU A 51 -8.23 -3.56 24.88
CA GLU A 51 -8.62 -3.36 26.29
C GLU A 51 -8.49 -1.90 26.80
N GLY A 52 -8.73 -0.91 25.93
CA GLY A 52 -8.68 0.51 26.29
C GLY A 52 -7.27 1.10 26.40
N LYS A 53 -6.21 0.34 26.07
CA LYS A 53 -4.83 0.84 26.00
C LYS A 53 -4.31 0.77 24.56
N PRO A 54 -3.50 1.75 24.12
CA PRO A 54 -2.86 1.68 22.81
C PRO A 54 -1.78 0.59 22.86
N VAL A 55 -1.94 -0.45 22.05
CA VAL A 55 -0.93 -1.50 21.87
C VAL A 55 0.12 -0.94 20.92
N GLN A 56 1.17 -0.33 21.48
CA GLN A 56 2.32 0.12 20.71
C GLN A 56 3.19 -1.07 20.35
N GLY A 57 2.75 -1.86 19.37
CA GLY A 57 3.50 -3.04 18.94
C GLY A 57 2.76 -3.88 17.91
N SER A 58 3.06 -3.64 16.63
CA SER A 58 3.22 -4.67 15.59
C SER A 58 3.20 -4.06 14.19
N LEU A 59 4.21 -3.25 13.89
CA LEU A 59 4.73 -3.15 12.52
C LEU A 59 6.24 -3.45 12.57
N LYS A 60 6.62 -4.61 13.13
CA LYS A 60 7.96 -5.16 12.87
C LYS A 60 7.89 -6.01 11.60
N ALA A 61 8.66 -5.55 10.61
CA ALA A 61 8.99 -6.19 9.37
C ALA A 61 9.08 -7.73 9.45
N ALA A 62 8.21 -8.41 8.70
CA ALA A 62 8.52 -9.73 8.18
C ALA A 62 9.63 -9.55 7.13
N LYS A 63 10.89 -9.68 7.54
CA LYS A 63 12.04 -9.79 6.65
C LYS A 63 12.63 -11.18 6.80
N GLY A 64 12.44 -12.00 5.76
CA GLY A 64 13.38 -13.01 5.28
C GLY A 64 13.75 -14.16 6.21
N SER A 65 13.22 -15.33 5.89
CA SER A 65 13.88 -16.62 6.09
C SER A 65 15.33 -16.59 5.59
N GLY A 66 16.26 -17.09 6.41
CA GLY A 66 17.65 -17.38 6.11
C GLY A 66 18.23 -18.14 7.29
#